data_AF-A0A2M7T5L8-F1
#
_entry.id   AF-A0A2M7T5L8-F1
#
_cell.length_a   1.000
_cell.length_b   1.000
_cell.length_c   1.000
_cell.angle_alpha   90.00
_cell.angle_beta   90.00
_cell.angle_gamma   90.00
#
_symmetry.space_group_name_H-M   'P 1'
#
loop_
_entity.id
_entity.type
_entity.pdbx_description
1 polymer ?
#
loop_
_entity_poly.entity_id
_entity_poly.type
_entity_poly.pdbx_seq_one_letter_code
_entity_poly.pdbx_strand_id
1 'polypeptide(L)'
;MTNNEPREANNTISGVPQLINKHSPEPAVMQEQLDLVSYFYRRSPIQRLAVSVIMAVLVWMAVRYWWTFQPLILIPLIVGLLLPSMLEIGDLPLVSLITAVIAAVLWPIEGAAAILALIVTTVVMMAVSIGVAALTKNGWRPFLPYIALAIILTGFFAQGVAEQRVVKDNGYSFVDLLNYEPPPKQYAFDGFIYLKTFYLMKQGSGYYDSLKGALLGDQRSSALPASVMGWREPTVFYIWNILFSTGEQVGIGFLLLTIIVAILVFLVAKELSNANLAVLPAALVCGYYMYGVASMWIVFVEYWALPVSLAATLFFLRGKNSIAAAFAAAVPLFRELYIFTLMAGFFGTLVDKNLKKILVWVAAGFAFLGIYFLHYLKVKTMVPGPTPGWGGVQGGGLQFILDSISFSTDNLVTMPNVPVAFYIFGLIGLLSVPSLRNKVFFAALVVLPLIVFYKFLGYQWSYYWGVCYMPFALLGFAPALVVVERLLVLMLERLGIQASVEVATR
;
A
#
# COMPACT_ATOMS: atom_id res chain seq x y z
N MET A 1 -55.23 69.91 -4.64
CA MET A 1 -54.17 70.46 -3.77
C MET A 1 -54.21 69.71 -2.45
N THR A 2 -53.06 69.11 -2.08
CA THR A 2 -52.59 68.61 -0.75
C THR A 2 -53.46 67.59 0.01
N ASN A 3 -53.06 66.31 0.12
CA ASN A 3 -51.97 65.68 0.91
C ASN A 3 -52.24 65.62 2.42
N ASN A 4 -52.34 64.41 2.98
CA ASN A 4 -51.32 63.84 3.89
C ASN A 4 -51.68 62.41 4.34
N GLU A 5 -50.78 61.47 4.04
CA GLU A 5 -50.68 60.14 4.66
C GLU A 5 -50.00 60.21 6.04
N PRO A 6 -50.23 59.22 6.92
CA PRO A 6 -49.50 59.07 8.17
C PRO A 6 -48.22 58.23 8.01
N ARG A 7 -47.19 58.65 8.77
CA ARG A 7 -45.88 58.01 8.93
C ARG A 7 -45.98 56.74 9.76
N GLU A 8 -45.35 55.66 9.29
CA GLU A 8 -44.85 54.58 10.15
C GLU A 8 -43.33 54.48 10.07
N ALA A 9 -42.74 54.20 11.24
CA ALA A 9 -41.33 54.38 11.55
C ALA A 9 -40.48 53.20 11.10
N ASN A 10 -39.38 53.54 10.42
CA ASN A 10 -38.22 52.69 10.18
C ASN A 10 -37.52 52.32 11.49
N ASN A 11 -37.23 51.04 11.69
CA ASN A 11 -36.07 50.57 12.44
C ASN A 11 -35.46 49.36 11.73
N THR A 12 -34.56 49.66 10.79
CA THR A 12 -33.66 48.70 10.14
C THR A 12 -32.47 48.43 11.04
N ILE A 13 -32.38 47.22 11.60
CA ILE A 13 -31.13 46.65 12.09
C ILE A 13 -30.45 45.96 10.90
N SER A 14 -29.55 46.68 10.23
CA SER A 14 -28.63 46.14 9.23
C SER A 14 -27.36 45.65 9.91
N GLY A 15 -27.13 44.33 9.96
CA GLY A 15 -25.87 43.83 10.49
C GLY A 15 -25.80 42.36 10.87
N VAL A 16 -26.40 41.45 10.10
CA VAL A 16 -26.08 40.01 10.21
C VAL A 16 -25.59 39.53 8.84
N PRO A 17 -24.32 39.10 8.71
CA PRO A 17 -23.86 38.43 7.51
C PRO A 17 -24.65 37.12 7.38
N GLN A 18 -25.44 37.00 6.32
CA GLN A 18 -25.99 35.71 5.91
C GLN A 18 -24.80 34.79 5.58
N LEU A 19 -24.43 33.95 6.54
CA LEU A 19 -23.62 32.76 6.30
C LEU A 19 -24.48 31.83 5.43
N ILE A 20 -24.27 31.97 4.13
CA ILE A 20 -24.78 31.10 3.09
C ILE A 20 -24.40 29.66 3.46
N ASN A 21 -25.42 28.87 3.81
CA ASN A 21 -25.38 27.41 3.87
C ASN A 21 -25.11 26.91 2.44
N LYS A 22 -23.84 26.84 2.03
CA LYS A 22 -23.44 26.51 0.65
C LYS A 22 -23.09 25.03 0.43
N HIS A 23 -23.49 24.14 1.34
CA HIS A 23 -23.19 22.70 1.26
C HIS A 23 -24.42 21.81 1.52
N SER A 24 -25.61 22.21 1.04
CA SER A 24 -26.61 21.20 0.69
C SER A 24 -26.13 20.53 -0.60
N PRO A 25 -25.93 19.20 -0.65
CA PRO A 25 -25.56 18.52 -1.88
C PRO A 25 -26.59 18.85 -2.96
N GLU A 26 -26.13 19.20 -4.16
CA GLU A 26 -27.02 19.49 -5.30
C GLU A 26 -28.02 18.34 -5.47
N PRO A 27 -29.32 18.62 -5.74
CA PRO A 27 -30.33 17.60 -5.98
C PRO A 27 -29.91 16.56 -7.04
N ALA A 28 -29.05 16.96 -7.98
CA ALA A 28 -28.47 16.07 -8.99
C ALA A 28 -27.61 14.95 -8.41
N VAL A 29 -26.82 15.22 -7.35
CA VAL A 29 -25.96 14.21 -6.69
C VAL A 29 -26.80 13.21 -5.89
N MET A 30 -27.91 13.67 -5.30
CA MET A 30 -28.83 12.81 -4.54
C MET A 30 -29.71 11.95 -5.46
N GLN A 31 -30.13 12.49 -6.62
CA GLN A 31 -30.83 11.74 -7.66
C GLN A 31 -29.92 10.69 -8.32
N GLU A 32 -28.65 11.04 -8.57
CA GLU A 32 -27.65 10.12 -9.14
C GLU A 32 -27.31 8.95 -8.19
N GLN A 33 -27.34 9.19 -6.87
CA GLN A 33 -27.20 8.11 -5.87
C GLN A 33 -28.44 7.20 -5.78
N LEU A 34 -29.65 7.74 -5.98
CA LEU A 34 -30.89 6.96 -5.99
C LEU A 34 -31.04 6.11 -7.27
N ASP A 35 -30.58 6.60 -8.41
CA ASP A 35 -30.56 5.87 -9.69
C ASP A 35 -29.54 4.70 -9.64
N LEU A 36 -28.39 4.89 -8.99
CA LEU A 36 -27.41 3.81 -8.75
C LEU A 36 -28.00 2.68 -7.89
N VAL A 37 -28.78 3.01 -6.86
CA VAL A 37 -29.39 2.02 -5.95
C VAL A 37 -30.51 1.25 -6.64
N SER A 38 -31.40 1.92 -7.39
CA SER A 38 -32.51 1.28 -8.11
C SER A 38 -32.06 0.42 -9.30
N TYR A 39 -30.89 0.72 -9.86
CA TYR A 39 -30.30 -0.03 -10.97
C TYR A 39 -29.65 -1.36 -10.53
N PHE A 40 -29.09 -1.45 -9.32
CA PHE A 40 -28.58 -2.72 -8.78
C PHE A 40 -29.67 -3.80 -8.65
N TYR A 41 -30.94 -3.40 -8.48
CA TYR A 41 -32.10 -4.31 -8.36
C TYR A 41 -32.43 -5.12 -9.63
N ARG A 42 -31.82 -4.83 -10.79
CA ARG A 42 -32.18 -5.49 -12.08
C ARG A 42 -31.23 -6.61 -12.53
N ARG A 43 -30.18 -6.95 -11.78
CA ARG A 43 -29.25 -8.01 -12.19
C ARG A 43 -29.90 -9.41 -12.08
N SER A 44 -29.66 -10.25 -13.09
CA SER A 44 -30.16 -11.63 -13.05
C SER A 44 -29.38 -12.45 -11.99
N PRO A 45 -30.02 -13.45 -11.35
CA PRO A 45 -29.38 -14.28 -10.30
C PRO A 45 -28.07 -14.95 -10.76
N ILE A 46 -27.98 -15.33 -12.04
CA ILE A 46 -26.79 -15.98 -12.63
C ILE A 46 -25.61 -15.02 -12.70
N GLN A 47 -25.84 -13.75 -12.99
CA GLN A 47 -24.80 -12.73 -13.08
C GLN A 47 -24.21 -12.42 -11.70
N ARG A 48 -25.08 -12.35 -10.70
CA ARG A 48 -24.68 -12.22 -9.29
C ARG A 48 -23.81 -13.39 -8.87
N LEU A 49 -24.20 -14.62 -9.23
CA LEU A 49 -23.44 -15.83 -8.94
C LEU A 49 -22.05 -15.82 -9.61
N ALA A 50 -21.95 -15.47 -10.90
CA ALA A 50 -20.68 -15.49 -11.63
C ALA A 50 -19.66 -14.47 -11.08
N VAL A 51 -20.09 -13.24 -10.81
CA VAL A 51 -19.23 -12.22 -10.16
C VAL A 51 -18.83 -12.69 -8.76
N SER A 52 -19.75 -13.29 -8.01
CA SER A 52 -19.47 -13.83 -6.68
C SER A 52 -18.43 -14.94 -6.70
N VAL A 53 -18.50 -15.86 -7.67
CA VAL A 53 -17.54 -16.96 -7.81
C VAL A 53 -16.16 -16.43 -8.20
N ILE A 54 -16.06 -15.48 -9.14
CA ILE A 54 -14.76 -14.94 -9.57
C ILE A 54 -14.13 -14.12 -8.44
N MET A 55 -14.91 -13.30 -7.75
CA MET A 55 -14.44 -12.61 -6.56
C MET A 55 -14.04 -13.62 -5.49
N ALA A 56 -14.85 -14.65 -5.21
CA ALA A 56 -14.51 -15.69 -4.24
C ALA A 56 -13.21 -16.42 -4.62
N VAL A 57 -12.93 -16.65 -5.90
CA VAL A 57 -11.67 -17.27 -6.37
C VAL A 57 -10.49 -16.31 -6.23
N LEU A 58 -10.60 -15.05 -6.65
CA LEU A 58 -9.53 -14.05 -6.50
C LEU A 58 -9.22 -13.77 -5.03
N VAL A 59 -10.27 -13.72 -4.20
CA VAL A 59 -10.18 -13.61 -2.75
C VAL A 59 -9.57 -14.87 -2.17
N TRP A 60 -10.02 -16.07 -2.57
CA TRP A 60 -9.44 -17.35 -2.14
C TRP A 60 -7.95 -17.45 -2.49
N MET A 61 -7.53 -16.99 -3.67
CA MET A 61 -6.11 -16.95 -4.05
C MET A 61 -5.29 -16.01 -3.15
N ALA A 62 -5.84 -14.85 -2.77
CA ALA A 62 -5.22 -13.97 -1.78
C ALA A 62 -5.27 -14.55 -0.35
N VAL A 63 -6.25 -15.41 -0.06
CA VAL A 63 -6.56 -15.96 1.26
C VAL A 63 -5.82 -17.26 1.58
N ARG A 64 -5.55 -18.11 0.59
CA ARG A 64 -4.94 -19.45 0.77
C ARG A 64 -3.60 -19.38 1.50
N TYR A 65 -2.86 -18.28 1.39
CA TYR A 65 -1.59 -18.08 2.10
C TYR A 65 -1.74 -17.39 3.46
N TRP A 66 -2.67 -16.43 3.56
CA TRP A 66 -3.01 -15.81 4.84
C TRP A 66 -3.55 -16.83 5.85
N TRP A 67 -4.00 -18.01 5.41
CA TRP A 67 -4.42 -19.12 6.28
C TRP A 67 -3.29 -19.67 7.18
N THR A 68 -2.03 -19.58 6.76
CA THR A 68 -0.89 -20.00 7.62
C THR A 68 -0.73 -19.12 8.85
N PHE A 69 -1.25 -17.88 8.81
CA PHE A 69 -1.10 -16.94 9.91
C PHE A 69 -2.42 -16.40 10.51
N GLN A 70 -3.48 -16.14 9.74
CA GLN A 70 -4.81 -15.68 10.21
C GLN A 70 -6.01 -16.02 9.29
N PRO A 71 -6.55 -17.25 9.34
CA PRO A 71 -7.75 -17.64 8.58
C PRO A 71 -9.05 -16.98 9.05
N LEU A 72 -9.10 -16.51 10.29
CA LEU A 72 -10.35 -16.12 10.95
C LEU A 72 -10.81 -14.67 10.73
N ILE A 73 -9.99 -13.80 10.12
CA ILE A 73 -10.29 -12.36 10.07
C ILE A 73 -10.46 -11.84 8.63
N LEU A 74 -9.59 -12.20 7.70
CA LEU A 74 -9.59 -11.63 6.35
C LEU A 74 -10.56 -12.29 5.37
N ILE A 75 -10.81 -13.59 5.48
CA ILE A 75 -11.84 -14.25 4.67
C ILE A 75 -13.22 -13.68 5.01
N PRO A 76 -13.59 -13.55 6.32
CA PRO A 76 -14.86 -12.94 6.72
C PRO A 76 -14.96 -11.49 6.31
N LEU A 77 -13.84 -10.76 6.33
CA LEU A 77 -13.82 -9.36 5.91
C LEU A 77 -13.98 -9.20 4.41
N ILE A 78 -13.19 -9.90 3.62
CA ILE A 78 -13.16 -9.69 2.18
C ILE A 78 -14.45 -10.25 1.57
N VAL A 79 -14.91 -11.42 2.02
CA VAL A 79 -16.15 -12.02 1.52
C VAL A 79 -17.40 -11.52 2.24
N GLY A 80 -17.30 -11.03 3.47
CA GLY A 80 -18.42 -10.46 4.21
C GLY A 80 -18.54 -8.93 4.15
N LEU A 81 -17.53 -8.17 3.69
CA LEU A 81 -17.63 -6.71 3.45
C LEU A 81 -17.56 -6.33 1.98
N LEU A 82 -16.66 -6.92 1.16
CA LEU A 82 -16.60 -6.53 -0.26
C LEU A 82 -17.77 -7.11 -1.05
N LEU A 83 -18.04 -8.41 -0.92
CA LEU A 83 -19.15 -9.04 -1.63
C LEU A 83 -20.51 -8.44 -1.25
N PRO A 84 -20.82 -8.13 0.01
CA PRO A 84 -22.09 -7.49 0.39
C PRO A 84 -22.17 -6.01 0.03
N SER A 85 -21.03 -5.34 -0.18
CA SER A 85 -21.03 -4.01 -0.79
C SER A 85 -21.40 -4.05 -2.28
N MET A 86 -21.25 -5.22 -2.93
CA MET A 86 -21.46 -5.50 -4.35
C MET A 86 -22.74 -6.32 -4.64
N LEU A 87 -23.33 -6.96 -3.63
CA LEU A 87 -24.48 -7.88 -3.74
C LEU A 87 -25.64 -7.45 -2.83
N GLU A 88 -26.85 -7.90 -3.15
CA GLU A 88 -28.03 -7.65 -2.31
C GLU A 88 -27.95 -8.41 -0.97
N ILE A 89 -28.60 -7.87 0.06
CA ILE A 89 -28.66 -8.45 1.42
C ILE A 89 -29.16 -9.91 1.41
N GLY A 90 -30.00 -10.28 0.45
CA GLY A 90 -30.55 -11.63 0.31
C GLY A 90 -29.56 -12.71 -0.13
N ASP A 91 -28.47 -12.34 -0.82
CA ASP A 91 -27.54 -13.30 -1.45
C ASP A 91 -26.32 -13.64 -0.56
N LEU A 92 -26.12 -12.87 0.51
CA LEU A 92 -25.04 -12.99 1.48
C LEU A 92 -24.85 -14.40 2.08
N PRO A 93 -25.92 -15.13 2.49
CA PRO A 93 -25.78 -16.48 3.04
C PRO A 93 -25.29 -17.47 2.00
N LEU A 94 -25.78 -17.36 0.75
CA LEU A 94 -25.41 -18.25 -0.35
C LEU A 94 -23.95 -18.04 -0.76
N VAL A 95 -23.50 -16.79 -0.81
CA VAL A 95 -22.09 -16.44 -1.13
C VAL A 95 -21.14 -16.92 -0.05
N SER A 96 -21.53 -16.75 1.22
CA SER A 96 -20.75 -17.25 2.37
C SER A 96 -20.64 -18.78 2.32
N LEU A 97 -21.74 -19.46 1.96
CA LEU A 97 -21.79 -20.91 1.79
C LEU A 97 -20.93 -21.38 0.61
N ILE A 98 -21.05 -20.75 -0.57
CA ILE A 98 -20.26 -21.10 -1.76
C ILE A 98 -18.76 -20.90 -1.48
N THR A 99 -18.39 -19.81 -0.81
CA THR A 99 -16.99 -19.55 -0.43
C THR A 99 -16.49 -20.63 0.54
N ALA A 100 -17.28 -21.00 1.54
CA ALA A 100 -16.94 -22.07 2.47
C ALA A 100 -16.80 -23.42 1.77
N VAL A 101 -17.68 -23.73 0.79
CA VAL A 101 -17.62 -24.94 -0.01
C VAL A 101 -16.40 -24.96 -0.94
N ILE A 102 -16.10 -23.86 -1.62
CA ILE A 102 -14.89 -23.75 -2.46
C ILE A 102 -13.63 -23.89 -1.61
N ALA A 103 -13.60 -23.26 -0.42
CA ALA A 103 -12.50 -23.42 0.52
C ALA A 103 -12.36 -24.87 1.02
N ALA A 104 -13.48 -25.56 1.27
CA ALA A 104 -13.48 -26.96 1.70
C ALA A 104 -13.05 -27.94 0.59
N VAL A 105 -13.47 -27.70 -0.65
CA VAL A 105 -13.21 -28.59 -1.81
C VAL A 105 -11.79 -28.43 -2.34
N LEU A 106 -11.24 -27.21 -2.33
CA LEU A 106 -9.91 -26.94 -2.88
C LEU A 106 -8.76 -27.16 -1.87
N TRP A 107 -9.06 -27.64 -0.67
CA TRP A 107 -8.07 -27.85 0.39
C TRP A 107 -7.79 -29.35 0.62
N PRO A 108 -6.52 -29.79 0.64
CA PRO A 108 -6.16 -31.12 1.14
C PRO A 108 -6.26 -31.07 2.67
N ILE A 109 -7.43 -31.39 3.22
CA ILE A 109 -7.67 -31.34 4.66
C ILE A 109 -7.09 -32.61 5.28
N GLU A 110 -5.91 -32.50 5.88
CA GLU A 110 -5.37 -33.55 6.74
C GLU A 110 -5.44 -33.09 8.21
N GLY A 111 -6.21 -33.83 9.03
CA GLY A 111 -6.26 -33.66 10.48
C GLY A 111 -7.41 -32.81 11.03
N ALA A 112 -7.75 -33.06 12.30
CA ALA A 112 -8.89 -32.45 13.00
C ALA A 112 -8.74 -30.93 13.23
N ALA A 113 -7.51 -30.43 13.37
CA ALA A 113 -7.24 -29.01 13.57
C ALA A 113 -7.60 -28.17 12.33
N ALA A 114 -7.36 -28.69 11.12
CA ALA A 114 -7.72 -28.02 9.88
C ALA A 114 -9.24 -27.97 9.68
N ILE A 115 -9.95 -29.07 10.01
CA ILE A 115 -11.43 -29.12 9.99
C ILE A 115 -12.01 -28.09 10.98
N LEU A 116 -11.49 -28.06 12.21
CA LEU A 116 -11.95 -27.10 13.22
C LEU A 116 -11.71 -25.66 12.77
N ALA A 117 -10.52 -25.35 12.22
CA ALA A 117 -10.22 -24.03 11.68
C ALA A 117 -11.20 -23.63 10.56
N LEU A 118 -11.54 -24.55 9.66
CA LEU A 118 -12.52 -24.32 8.59
C LEU A 118 -13.93 -24.04 9.15
N ILE A 119 -14.37 -24.79 10.16
CA ILE A 119 -15.66 -24.58 10.82
C ILE A 119 -15.70 -23.21 11.51
N VAL A 120 -14.69 -22.89 12.32
CA VAL A 120 -14.62 -21.60 13.03
C VAL A 120 -14.58 -20.46 12.02
N THR A 121 -13.79 -20.60 10.95
CA THR A 121 -13.76 -19.61 9.86
C THR A 121 -15.16 -19.42 9.29
N THR A 122 -15.84 -20.49 8.87
CA THR A 122 -17.19 -20.43 8.28
C THR A 122 -18.20 -19.77 9.22
N VAL A 123 -18.16 -20.07 10.52
CA VAL A 123 -19.05 -19.44 11.50
C VAL A 123 -18.75 -17.95 11.64
N VAL A 124 -17.48 -17.56 11.70
CA VAL A 124 -17.09 -16.13 11.75
C VAL A 124 -17.50 -15.43 10.46
N MET A 125 -17.35 -16.06 9.30
CA MET A 125 -17.83 -15.54 8.00
C MET A 125 -19.32 -15.23 8.05
N MET A 126 -20.14 -16.18 8.51
CA MET A 126 -21.58 -16.00 8.59
C MET A 126 -21.93 -14.87 9.57
N ALA A 127 -21.29 -14.80 10.73
CA ALA A 127 -21.51 -13.74 11.71
C ALA A 127 -21.15 -12.35 11.16
N VAL A 128 -20.00 -12.22 10.48
CA VAL A 128 -19.58 -10.97 9.84
C VAL A 128 -20.56 -10.59 8.73
N SER A 129 -20.92 -11.53 7.85
CA SER A 129 -21.92 -11.33 6.80
C SER A 129 -23.25 -10.83 7.36
N ILE A 130 -23.77 -11.45 8.43
CA ILE A 130 -25.01 -11.01 9.11
C ILE A 130 -24.85 -9.61 9.71
N GLY A 131 -23.72 -9.35 10.38
CA GLY A 131 -23.42 -8.02 10.95
C GLY A 131 -23.37 -6.93 9.88
N VAL A 132 -22.74 -7.21 8.74
CA VAL A 132 -22.66 -6.28 7.61
C VAL A 132 -24.03 -6.05 6.98
N ALA A 133 -24.84 -7.10 6.81
CA ALA A 133 -26.23 -6.98 6.36
C ALA A 133 -27.07 -6.10 7.31
N ALA A 134 -26.88 -6.23 8.63
CA ALA A 134 -27.57 -5.39 9.60
C ALA A 134 -27.10 -3.92 9.52
N LEU A 135 -25.79 -3.70 9.39
CA LEU A 135 -25.20 -2.37 9.24
C LEU A 135 -25.67 -1.67 7.95
N THR A 136 -25.70 -2.37 6.82
CA THR A 136 -26.20 -1.82 5.55
C THR A 136 -27.67 -1.41 5.64
N LYS A 137 -28.52 -2.26 6.25
CA LYS A 137 -29.94 -1.94 6.48
C LYS A 137 -30.13 -0.66 7.31
N ASN A 138 -29.20 -0.37 8.22
CA ASN A 138 -29.22 0.82 9.07
C ASN A 138 -28.54 2.05 8.45
N GLY A 139 -28.21 2.04 7.15
CA GLY A 139 -27.61 3.19 6.45
C GLY A 139 -26.10 3.33 6.61
N TRP A 140 -25.40 2.35 7.20
CA TRP A 140 -23.94 2.42 7.43
C TRP A 140 -23.09 2.05 6.21
N ARG A 141 -23.71 1.83 5.04
CA ARG A 141 -23.03 1.41 3.81
C ARG A 141 -21.80 2.29 3.46
N PRO A 142 -21.84 3.63 3.57
CA PRO A 142 -20.68 4.47 3.26
C PRO A 142 -19.48 4.26 4.21
N PHE A 143 -19.72 3.74 5.42
CA PHE A 143 -18.70 3.55 6.45
C PHE A 143 -18.05 2.15 6.39
N LEU A 144 -18.67 1.19 5.71
CA LEU A 144 -18.18 -0.20 5.65
C LEU A 144 -16.72 -0.32 5.21
N PRO A 145 -16.20 0.42 4.21
CA PRO A 145 -14.79 0.34 3.84
C PRO A 145 -13.84 0.76 4.96
N TYR A 146 -14.23 1.75 5.76
CA TYR A 146 -13.41 2.26 6.85
C TYR A 146 -13.45 1.30 8.05
N ILE A 147 -14.61 0.68 8.31
CA ILE A 147 -14.72 -0.40 9.30
C ILE A 147 -13.86 -1.60 8.87
N ALA A 148 -13.94 -2.00 7.60
CA ALA A 148 -13.11 -3.06 7.03
C ALA A 148 -11.62 -2.73 7.20
N LEU A 149 -11.21 -1.53 6.81
CA LEU A 149 -9.84 -1.06 6.98
C LEU A 149 -9.41 -1.11 8.46
N ALA A 150 -10.23 -0.60 9.38
CA ALA A 150 -9.92 -0.61 10.81
C ALA A 150 -9.70 -2.03 11.35
N ILE A 151 -10.52 -3.00 10.92
CA ILE A 151 -10.35 -4.40 11.32
C ILE A 151 -9.07 -5.00 10.74
N ILE A 152 -8.74 -4.74 9.47
CA ILE A 152 -7.47 -5.18 8.85
C ILE A 152 -6.28 -4.63 9.63
N LEU A 153 -6.29 -3.32 9.92
CA LEU A 153 -5.19 -2.66 10.61
C LEU A 153 -5.01 -3.18 12.03
N THR A 154 -6.11 -3.39 12.76
CA THR A 154 -6.09 -3.93 14.12
C THR A 154 -5.61 -5.37 14.14
N GLY A 155 -6.12 -6.21 13.22
CA GLY A 155 -5.72 -7.60 13.07
C GLY A 155 -4.24 -7.73 12.71
N PHE A 156 -3.77 -6.95 11.73
CA PHE A 156 -2.36 -6.87 11.35
C PHE A 156 -1.48 -6.46 12.54
N PHE A 157 -1.85 -5.42 13.28
CA PHE A 157 -1.05 -4.95 14.42
C PHE A 157 -0.97 -6.01 15.51
N ALA A 158 -2.10 -6.60 15.91
CA ALA A 158 -2.14 -7.66 16.90
C ALA A 158 -1.31 -8.88 16.47
N GLN A 159 -1.44 -9.28 15.20
CA GLN A 159 -0.63 -10.36 14.62
C GLN A 159 0.85 -10.02 14.64
N GLY A 160 1.21 -8.80 14.25
CA GLY A 160 2.60 -8.39 14.21
C GLY A 160 3.25 -8.36 15.58
N VAL A 161 2.54 -7.89 16.61
CA VAL A 161 3.01 -7.99 18.00
C VAL A 161 3.20 -9.44 18.42
N ALA A 162 2.25 -10.32 18.07
CA ALA A 162 2.37 -11.75 18.39
C ALA A 162 3.58 -12.38 17.70
N GLU A 163 3.73 -12.17 16.39
CA GLU A 163 4.82 -12.71 15.56
C GLU A 163 6.19 -12.27 16.07
N GLN A 164 6.33 -10.99 16.47
CA GLN A 164 7.59 -10.49 17.04
C GLN A 164 7.95 -11.19 18.37
N ARG A 165 6.95 -11.69 19.12
CA ARG A 165 7.13 -12.35 20.42
C ARG A 165 7.22 -13.88 20.35
N VAL A 166 6.95 -14.49 19.19
CA VAL A 166 7.10 -15.95 19.03
C VAL A 166 8.57 -16.33 19.23
N VAL A 167 8.81 -17.24 20.18
CA VAL A 167 10.13 -17.85 20.41
C VAL A 167 10.41 -18.84 19.27
N LYS A 168 11.51 -18.63 18.55
CA LYS A 168 11.92 -19.51 17.44
C LYS A 168 12.78 -20.67 17.97
N ASP A 169 13.09 -21.63 17.11
CA ASP A 169 13.83 -22.86 17.46
C ASP A 169 15.21 -22.61 18.11
N ASN A 170 15.76 -21.42 17.94
CA ASN A 170 17.02 -20.99 18.57
C ASN A 170 16.85 -20.50 20.02
N GLY A 171 15.62 -20.53 20.58
CA GLY A 171 15.31 -20.13 21.95
C GLY A 171 15.10 -18.64 22.17
N TYR A 172 15.16 -17.81 21.12
CA TYR A 172 14.98 -16.36 21.20
C TYR A 172 13.72 -15.92 20.44
N SER A 173 13.01 -14.94 20.99
CA SER A 173 11.99 -14.22 20.23
C SER A 173 12.63 -13.20 19.29
N PHE A 174 11.86 -12.70 18.32
CA PHE A 174 12.36 -11.65 17.45
C PHE A 174 12.56 -10.32 18.20
N VAL A 175 11.74 -10.04 19.22
CA VAL A 175 11.95 -8.91 20.15
C VAL A 175 13.31 -9.01 20.86
N ASP A 176 13.70 -10.20 21.33
CA ASP A 176 15.02 -10.39 21.96
C ASP A 176 16.16 -10.06 20.99
N LEU A 177 16.00 -10.48 19.73
CA LEU A 177 16.92 -10.20 18.64
C LEU A 177 17.04 -8.70 18.33
N LEU A 178 15.93 -7.96 18.37
CA LEU A 178 15.95 -6.51 18.19
C LEU A 178 16.57 -5.78 19.38
N ASN A 179 16.33 -6.24 20.61
CA ASN A 179 16.89 -5.66 21.83
C ASN A 179 18.38 -6.00 22.03
N TYR A 180 18.91 -6.92 21.24
CA TYR A 180 20.31 -7.32 21.28
C TYR A 180 21.17 -6.44 20.38
N GLU A 181 22.15 -5.74 20.96
CA GLU A 181 23.15 -5.01 20.18
C GLU A 181 24.11 -5.99 19.49
N PRO A 182 24.17 -6.04 18.15
CA PRO A 182 25.02 -7.01 17.45
C PRO A 182 26.51 -6.79 17.77
N PRO A 183 27.25 -7.82 18.21
CA PRO A 183 28.69 -7.71 18.42
C PRO A 183 29.44 -7.54 17.09
N PRO A 184 30.51 -6.73 17.04
CA PRO A 184 31.35 -6.64 15.86
C PRO A 184 31.84 -8.02 15.40
N LYS A 185 31.87 -8.23 14.09
CA LYS A 185 32.28 -9.46 13.40
C LYS A 185 31.42 -10.70 13.68
N GLN A 186 30.18 -10.51 14.16
CA GLN A 186 29.23 -11.60 14.40
C GLN A 186 27.93 -11.48 13.59
N TYR A 187 27.86 -10.58 12.60
CA TYR A 187 26.69 -10.40 11.74
C TYR A 187 27.07 -10.26 10.27
N ALA A 188 26.26 -10.86 9.37
CA ALA A 188 26.40 -10.85 7.90
C ALA A 188 25.12 -10.39 7.19
N PHE A 189 24.39 -9.43 7.76
CA PHE A 189 23.14 -8.96 7.16
C PHE A 189 22.97 -7.45 7.39
N ASP A 190 22.53 -6.75 6.35
CA ASP A 190 22.38 -5.28 6.37
C ASP A 190 21.45 -4.83 7.49
N GLY A 191 20.42 -5.60 7.82
CA GLY A 191 19.55 -5.29 8.95
C GLY A 191 20.30 -5.23 10.29
N PHE A 192 21.27 -6.10 10.52
CA PHE A 192 22.10 -6.01 11.73
C PHE A 192 23.05 -4.82 11.70
N ILE A 193 23.53 -4.40 10.53
CA ILE A 193 24.32 -3.16 10.37
C ILE A 193 23.46 -1.95 10.78
N TYR A 194 22.21 -1.90 10.34
CA TYR A 194 21.30 -0.80 10.66
C TYR A 194 20.91 -0.80 12.14
N LEU A 195 20.64 -1.97 12.71
CA LEU A 195 20.37 -2.11 14.14
C LEU A 195 21.58 -1.70 15.00
N LYS A 196 22.80 -2.14 14.62
CA LYS A 196 24.04 -1.72 15.27
C LYS A 196 24.26 -0.21 15.20
N THR A 197 23.96 0.40 14.04
CA THR A 197 24.04 1.85 13.84
C THR A 197 23.12 2.58 14.84
N PHE A 198 21.90 2.10 15.04
CA PHE A 198 20.97 2.63 16.03
C PHE A 198 21.54 2.58 17.46
N TYR A 199 22.06 1.43 17.89
CA TYR A 199 22.64 1.30 19.24
C TYR A 199 23.87 2.18 19.46
N LEU A 200 24.76 2.30 18.48
CA LEU A 200 25.91 3.19 18.55
C LEU A 200 25.49 4.67 18.63
N MET A 201 24.43 5.07 17.91
CA MET A 201 23.85 6.42 18.05
C MET A 201 23.25 6.65 19.44
N LYS A 202 22.63 5.63 20.03
CA LYS A 202 22.11 5.69 21.40
C LYS A 202 23.20 5.85 22.45
N GLN A 203 24.40 5.36 22.18
CA GLN A 203 25.60 5.57 22.99
C GLN A 203 26.22 6.96 22.80
N GLY A 204 25.60 7.84 22.00
CA GLY A 204 26.02 9.23 21.81
C GLY A 204 26.89 9.47 20.57
N SER A 205 27.15 8.45 19.74
CA SER A 205 27.92 8.63 18.50
C SER A 205 27.08 9.28 17.39
N GLY A 206 27.73 10.10 16.55
CA GLY A 206 27.07 10.69 15.38
C GLY A 206 26.74 9.64 14.31
N TYR A 207 25.72 9.90 13.48
CA TYR A 207 25.22 8.93 12.49
C TYR A 207 26.31 8.30 11.62
N TYR A 208 27.15 9.11 10.97
CA TYR A 208 28.13 8.59 10.03
C TYR A 208 29.23 7.76 10.71
N ASP A 209 29.62 8.13 11.93
CA ASP A 209 30.61 7.37 12.70
C ASP A 209 30.01 6.04 13.18
N SER A 210 28.75 6.05 13.62
CA SER A 210 28.00 4.85 13.97
C SER A 210 27.85 3.90 12.78
N LEU A 211 27.45 4.40 11.61
CA LEU A 211 27.29 3.57 10.41
C LEU A 211 28.65 3.03 9.95
N LYS A 212 29.70 3.85 9.97
CA LYS A 212 31.08 3.42 9.67
C LYS A 212 31.52 2.29 10.60
N GLY A 213 31.28 2.43 11.91
CA GLY A 213 31.60 1.41 12.90
C GLY A 213 30.83 0.11 12.68
N ALA A 214 29.54 0.19 12.37
CA ALA A 214 28.71 -0.97 12.02
C ALA A 214 29.16 -1.66 10.72
N LEU A 215 29.51 -0.90 9.68
CA LEU A 215 30.01 -1.45 8.42
C LEU A 215 31.35 -2.18 8.60
N LEU A 216 32.26 -1.59 9.37
CA LEU A 216 33.54 -2.25 9.70
C LEU A 216 33.35 -3.47 10.60
N GLY A 217 32.24 -3.55 11.33
CA GLY A 217 31.85 -4.71 12.13
C GLY A 217 31.14 -5.81 11.34
N ASP A 218 30.77 -5.61 10.08
CA ASP A 218 30.21 -6.68 9.24
C ASP A 218 31.23 -7.81 9.05
N GLN A 219 30.82 -9.07 9.15
CA GLN A 219 31.71 -10.22 8.90
C GLN A 219 31.96 -10.46 7.41
N ARG A 220 31.08 -9.97 6.52
CA ARG A 220 31.19 -10.15 5.06
C ARG A 220 32.27 -9.26 4.44
N SER A 221 32.63 -8.16 5.09
CA SER A 221 33.58 -7.18 4.58
C SER A 221 34.47 -6.65 5.68
N SER A 222 35.76 -6.49 5.38
CA SER A 222 36.71 -5.73 6.20
C SER A 222 36.86 -4.28 5.76
N ALA A 223 36.24 -3.90 4.64
CA ALA A 223 36.34 -2.58 4.03
C ALA A 223 34.99 -1.85 4.04
N LEU A 224 35.06 -0.51 4.04
CA LEU A 224 33.89 0.34 3.85
C LEU A 224 33.36 0.23 2.40
N PRO A 225 32.06 0.45 2.18
CA PRO A 225 31.50 0.50 0.84
C PRO A 225 32.24 1.51 -0.02
N ALA A 226 32.71 1.05 -1.18
CA ALA A 226 33.45 1.87 -2.12
C ALA A 226 32.55 2.83 -2.93
N SER A 227 31.22 2.75 -2.76
CA SER A 227 30.22 3.59 -3.42
C SER A 227 29.41 4.36 -2.38
N VAL A 228 29.07 5.60 -2.72
CA VAL A 228 28.21 6.46 -1.89
C VAL A 228 26.82 5.84 -1.69
N MET A 229 26.26 5.14 -2.68
CA MET A 229 24.99 4.43 -2.54
C MET A 229 25.03 3.28 -1.50
N GLY A 230 26.23 2.81 -1.15
CA GLY A 230 26.41 1.83 -0.07
C GLY A 230 26.23 2.43 1.33
N TRP A 231 26.23 3.76 1.42
CA TRP A 231 25.95 4.51 2.65
C TRP A 231 24.49 4.95 2.60
N ARG A 232 23.70 4.50 3.58
CA ARG A 232 22.29 4.89 3.66
C ARG A 232 22.13 6.33 4.12
N GLU A 233 20.95 6.88 3.93
CA GLU A 233 20.63 8.23 4.36
C GLU A 233 20.27 8.28 5.85
N PRO A 234 20.60 9.39 6.53
CA PRO A 234 20.57 9.45 8.00
C PRO A 234 19.17 9.55 8.62
N THR A 235 18.14 9.94 7.85
CA THR A 235 16.88 10.42 8.43
C THR A 235 16.14 9.37 9.24
N VAL A 236 16.06 8.14 8.73
CA VAL A 236 15.41 7.02 9.45
C VAL A 236 16.09 6.77 10.80
N PHE A 237 17.42 6.79 10.82
CA PHE A 237 18.20 6.55 12.04
C PHE A 237 18.04 7.67 13.05
N TYR A 238 17.94 8.93 12.61
CA TYR A 238 17.62 10.03 13.52
C TYR A 238 16.20 9.93 14.07
N ILE A 239 15.22 9.54 13.25
CA ILE A 239 13.85 9.29 13.73
C ILE A 239 13.89 8.22 14.82
N TRP A 240 14.57 7.10 14.59
CA TRP A 240 14.70 6.05 15.61
C TRP A 240 15.43 6.54 16.85
N ASN A 241 16.54 7.25 16.66
CA ASN A 241 17.35 7.76 17.77
C ASN A 241 16.59 8.78 18.64
N ILE A 242 15.64 9.53 18.07
CA ILE A 242 14.81 10.48 18.82
C ILE A 242 13.63 9.78 19.49
N LEU A 243 12.93 8.89 18.76
CA LEU A 243 11.64 8.36 19.22
C LEU A 243 11.74 7.09 20.06
N PHE A 244 12.78 6.27 19.87
CA PHE A 244 12.82 4.90 20.40
C PHE A 244 14.06 4.72 21.25
N SER A 245 13.94 4.20 22.46
CA SER A 245 15.05 3.89 23.37
C SER A 245 15.62 2.48 23.18
N THR A 246 14.83 1.54 22.65
CA THR A 246 15.21 0.14 22.46
C THR A 246 14.89 -0.36 21.06
N GLY A 247 15.49 -1.49 20.64
CA GLY A 247 15.17 -2.10 19.35
C GLY A 247 13.74 -2.63 19.26
N GLU A 248 13.14 -3.11 20.36
CA GLU A 248 11.71 -3.47 20.39
C GLU A 248 10.82 -2.29 19.98
N GLN A 249 11.15 -1.08 20.45
CA GLN A 249 10.39 0.12 20.08
C GLN A 249 10.55 0.48 18.61
N VAL A 250 11.70 0.18 17.98
CA VAL A 250 11.85 0.25 16.52
C VAL A 250 10.89 -0.74 15.84
N GLY A 251 10.75 -1.95 16.39
CA GLY A 251 9.81 -2.96 15.91
C GLY A 251 8.34 -2.53 16.00
N ILE A 252 7.92 -1.92 17.12
CA ILE A 252 6.59 -1.33 17.26
C ILE A 252 6.41 -0.12 16.33
N GLY A 253 7.44 0.71 16.19
CA GLY A 253 7.46 1.83 15.27
C GLY A 253 7.20 1.40 13.82
N PHE A 254 7.74 0.26 13.40
CA PHE A 254 7.48 -0.30 12.08
C PHE A 254 6.04 -0.82 11.91
N LEU A 255 5.42 -1.39 12.94
CA LEU A 255 4.00 -1.77 12.88
C LEU A 255 3.12 -0.53 12.67
N LEU A 256 3.39 0.55 13.41
CA LEU A 256 2.69 1.83 13.24
C LEU A 256 2.95 2.45 11.85
N LEU A 257 4.18 2.36 11.35
CA LEU A 257 4.53 2.76 9.99
C LEU A 257 3.70 1.97 8.97
N THR A 258 3.56 0.66 9.13
CA THR A 258 2.77 -0.19 8.22
C THR A 258 1.30 0.22 8.22
N ILE A 259 0.74 0.58 9.39
CA ILE A 259 -0.61 1.14 9.48
C ILE A 259 -0.73 2.42 8.64
N ILE A 260 0.22 3.34 8.78
CA ILE A 260 0.25 4.58 7.99
C ILE A 260 0.33 4.27 6.49
N VAL A 261 1.20 3.32 6.09
CA VAL A 261 1.32 2.86 4.70
C VAL A 261 -0.02 2.32 4.20
N ALA A 262 -0.66 1.41 4.93
CA ALA A 262 -1.92 0.80 4.53
C ALA A 262 -3.06 1.82 4.43
N ILE A 263 -3.11 2.81 5.32
CA ILE A 263 -4.05 3.95 5.21
C ILE A 263 -3.78 4.75 3.94
N LEU A 264 -2.51 5.09 3.66
CA LEU A 264 -2.17 5.84 2.45
C LEU A 264 -2.47 5.04 1.18
N VAL A 265 -2.22 3.74 1.18
CA VAL A 265 -2.57 2.80 0.09
C VAL A 265 -4.08 2.79 -0.13
N PHE A 266 -4.88 2.68 0.93
CA PHE A 266 -6.34 2.78 0.84
C PHE A 266 -6.78 4.12 0.25
N LEU A 267 -6.21 5.24 0.73
CA LEU A 267 -6.55 6.56 0.22
C LEU A 267 -6.19 6.72 -1.26
N VAL A 268 -5.00 6.26 -1.68
CA VAL A 268 -4.57 6.29 -3.08
C VAL A 268 -5.48 5.40 -3.94
N ALA A 269 -5.73 4.15 -3.54
CA ALA A 269 -6.58 3.22 -4.28
C ALA A 269 -8.03 3.71 -4.40
N LYS A 270 -8.52 4.45 -3.40
CA LYS A 270 -9.83 5.11 -3.44
C LYS A 270 -9.89 6.22 -4.50
N GLU A 271 -8.80 6.96 -4.75
CA GLU A 271 -8.74 7.94 -5.84
C GLU A 271 -8.70 7.27 -7.23
N LEU A 272 -8.32 5.99 -7.31
CA LEU A 272 -8.24 5.23 -8.57
C LEU A 272 -9.53 4.44 -8.88
N SER A 273 -10.41 4.26 -7.90
CA SER A 273 -11.58 3.39 -7.98
C SER A 273 -12.67 3.83 -6.99
N ASN A 274 -13.29 2.90 -6.26
CA ASN A 274 -14.23 3.21 -5.19
C ASN A 274 -13.68 2.76 -3.83
N ALA A 275 -14.24 3.30 -2.75
CA ALA A 275 -13.77 3.03 -1.39
C ALA A 275 -13.86 1.54 -1.00
N ASN A 276 -14.87 0.81 -1.50
CA ASN A 276 -15.01 -0.61 -1.19
C ASN A 276 -13.79 -1.37 -1.72
N LEU A 277 -13.50 -1.24 -3.03
CA LEU A 277 -12.38 -1.92 -3.68
C LEU A 277 -11.01 -1.49 -3.16
N ALA A 278 -10.89 -0.25 -2.67
CA ALA A 278 -9.65 0.29 -2.11
C ALA A 278 -9.16 -0.44 -0.84
N VAL A 279 -10.04 -1.17 -0.15
CA VAL A 279 -9.67 -1.98 1.02
C VAL A 279 -8.72 -3.12 0.64
N LEU A 280 -8.89 -3.70 -0.55
CA LEU A 280 -8.09 -4.85 -0.98
C LEU A 280 -6.59 -4.51 -1.14
N PRO A 281 -6.17 -3.46 -1.87
CA PRO A 281 -4.77 -3.06 -1.90
C PRO A 281 -4.17 -2.82 -0.51
N ALA A 282 -4.93 -2.23 0.42
CA ALA A 282 -4.45 -2.01 1.79
C ALA A 282 -4.21 -3.34 2.52
N ALA A 283 -5.13 -4.30 2.39
CA ALA A 283 -4.95 -5.66 2.90
C ALA A 283 -3.71 -6.35 2.30
N LEU A 284 -3.55 -6.28 0.97
CA LEU A 284 -2.42 -6.87 0.26
C LEU A 284 -1.08 -6.26 0.73
N VAL A 285 -1.04 -4.95 0.96
CA VAL A 285 0.18 -4.30 1.47
C VAL A 285 0.47 -4.69 2.93
N CYS A 286 -0.54 -4.85 3.79
CA CYS A 286 -0.32 -5.42 5.13
C CYS A 286 0.32 -6.81 5.05
N GLY A 287 -0.16 -7.67 4.15
CA GLY A 287 0.40 -9.02 3.97
C GLY A 287 1.82 -9.00 3.43
N TYR A 288 2.07 -8.09 2.48
CA TYR A 288 3.42 -7.85 1.97
C TYR A 288 4.38 -7.42 3.09
N TYR A 289 3.95 -6.51 3.96
CA TYR A 289 4.76 -6.01 5.08
C TYR A 289 4.96 -7.03 6.20
N MET A 290 4.15 -8.09 6.27
CA MET A 290 4.31 -9.13 7.29
C MET A 290 5.69 -9.81 7.22
N TYR A 291 6.29 -9.86 6.03
CA TYR A 291 7.68 -10.32 5.88
C TYR A 291 8.64 -9.48 6.72
N GLY A 292 8.53 -8.15 6.63
CA GLY A 292 9.31 -7.22 7.42
C GLY A 292 9.05 -7.38 8.92
N VAL A 293 7.80 -7.63 9.31
CA VAL A 293 7.43 -7.84 10.72
C VAL A 293 8.05 -9.09 11.32
N ALA A 294 8.12 -10.18 10.56
CA ALA A 294 8.59 -11.49 11.02
C ALA A 294 10.13 -11.66 10.97
N SER A 295 10.87 -10.63 10.56
CA SER A 295 12.30 -10.74 10.22
C SER A 295 13.09 -9.44 10.38
N MET A 296 14.42 -9.53 10.28
CA MET A 296 15.32 -8.38 10.34
C MET A 296 15.16 -7.37 9.17
N TRP A 297 14.24 -7.60 8.24
CA TRP A 297 13.90 -6.63 7.19
C TRP A 297 13.17 -5.39 7.74
N ILE A 298 12.67 -5.45 8.97
CA ILE A 298 12.00 -4.34 9.67
C ILE A 298 12.81 -3.02 9.73
N VAL A 299 14.14 -3.13 9.74
CA VAL A 299 15.08 -2.01 9.83
C VAL A 299 15.56 -1.53 8.45
N PHE A 300 15.05 -2.08 7.35
CA PHE A 300 15.43 -1.58 6.01
C PHE A 300 14.78 -0.23 5.73
N VAL A 301 15.61 0.76 5.44
CA VAL A 301 15.20 2.17 5.24
C VAL A 301 14.20 2.34 4.09
N GLU A 302 14.17 1.41 3.14
CA GLU A 302 13.22 1.43 2.03
C GLU A 302 11.77 1.38 2.51
N TYR A 303 11.45 0.51 3.49
CA TYR A 303 10.10 0.44 4.05
C TYR A 303 9.67 1.77 4.69
N TRP A 304 10.62 2.45 5.33
CA TRP A 304 10.41 3.73 6.02
C TRP A 304 10.27 4.92 5.06
N ALA A 305 10.79 4.81 3.84
CA ALA A 305 10.64 5.81 2.80
C ALA A 305 9.26 5.77 2.10
N LEU A 306 8.62 4.59 2.08
CA LEU A 306 7.38 4.38 1.32
C LEU A 306 6.22 5.34 1.68
N PRO A 307 5.91 5.67 2.95
CA PRO A 307 4.83 6.61 3.26
C PRO A 307 5.00 7.98 2.61
N VAL A 308 6.23 8.48 2.51
CA VAL A 308 6.54 9.77 1.90
C VAL A 308 6.25 9.73 0.39
N SER A 309 6.62 8.62 -0.26
CA SER A 309 6.33 8.41 -1.68
C SER A 309 4.83 8.18 -1.97
N LEU A 310 4.12 7.46 -1.10
CA LEU A 310 2.66 7.30 -1.17
C LEU A 310 1.92 8.62 -0.94
N ALA A 311 2.39 9.46 -0.02
CA ALA A 311 1.84 10.80 0.18
C ALA A 311 2.03 11.66 -1.09
N ALA A 312 3.22 11.63 -1.70
CA ALA A 312 3.45 12.29 -2.99
C ALA A 312 2.46 11.82 -4.07
N THR A 313 2.24 10.50 -4.14
CA THR A 313 1.29 9.87 -5.07
C THR A 313 -0.14 10.33 -4.83
N LEU A 314 -0.60 10.31 -3.57
CA LEU A 314 -1.95 10.76 -3.20
C LEU A 314 -2.20 12.21 -3.61
N PHE A 315 -1.27 13.13 -3.30
CA PHE A 315 -1.41 14.52 -3.67
C PHE A 315 -1.29 14.75 -5.19
N PHE A 316 -0.53 13.92 -5.90
CA PHE A 316 -0.45 13.97 -7.36
C PHE A 316 -1.79 13.61 -8.00
N LEU A 317 -2.45 12.55 -7.53
CA LEU A 317 -3.78 12.14 -8.01
C LEU A 317 -4.84 13.20 -7.74
N ARG A 318 -4.77 13.87 -6.58
CA ARG A 318 -5.64 15.00 -6.21
C ARG A 318 -5.31 16.31 -6.93
N GLY A 319 -4.37 16.29 -7.89
CA GLY A 319 -3.96 17.46 -8.67
C GLY A 319 -3.14 18.50 -7.90
N LYS A 320 -2.77 18.24 -6.65
CA LYS A 320 -1.99 19.14 -5.77
C LYS A 320 -0.48 18.99 -6.04
N ASN A 321 -0.06 19.32 -7.26
CA ASN A 321 1.31 19.09 -7.76
C ASN A 321 2.41 19.70 -6.89
N SER A 322 2.23 20.89 -6.31
CA SER A 322 3.22 21.50 -5.42
C SER A 322 3.45 20.70 -4.14
N ILE A 323 2.38 20.19 -3.53
CA ILE A 323 2.47 19.37 -2.32
C ILE A 323 3.09 18.01 -2.68
N ALA A 324 2.63 17.40 -3.78
CA ALA A 324 3.19 16.14 -4.29
C ALA A 324 4.69 16.23 -4.56
N ALA A 325 5.13 17.30 -5.23
CA ALA A 325 6.53 17.54 -5.55
C ALA A 325 7.38 17.79 -4.30
N ALA A 326 6.84 18.47 -3.28
CA ALA A 326 7.52 18.64 -1.98
C ALA A 326 7.77 17.29 -1.28
N PHE A 327 6.76 16.41 -1.23
CA PHE A 327 6.95 15.06 -0.69
C PHE A 327 7.95 14.26 -1.54
N ALA A 328 7.85 14.31 -2.88
CA ALA A 328 8.78 13.61 -3.76
C ALA A 328 10.23 14.10 -3.60
N ALA A 329 10.45 15.41 -3.39
CA ALA A 329 11.75 16.00 -3.09
C ALA A 329 12.29 15.62 -1.71
N ALA A 330 11.42 15.27 -0.76
CA ALA A 330 11.80 14.83 0.59
C ALA A 330 12.18 13.35 0.66
N VAL A 331 11.75 12.50 -0.28
CA VAL A 331 12.10 11.08 -0.27
C VAL A 331 13.61 10.75 -0.21
N PRO A 332 14.53 11.48 -0.90
CA PRO A 332 15.97 11.22 -0.77
C PRO A 332 16.53 11.45 0.64
N LEU A 333 15.78 12.06 1.56
CA LEU A 333 16.17 12.09 2.96
C LEU A 333 16.16 10.68 3.58
N PHE A 334 15.32 9.78 3.07
CA PHE A 334 15.15 8.42 3.55
C PHE A 334 15.87 7.41 2.66
N ARG A 335 15.67 7.54 1.34
CA ARG A 335 16.20 6.61 0.35
C ARG A 335 16.20 7.21 -1.05
N GLU A 336 17.37 7.36 -1.66
CA GLU A 336 17.58 7.84 -3.02
C GLU A 336 16.91 6.98 -4.11
N LEU A 337 16.76 5.67 -3.89
CA LEU A 337 16.11 4.76 -4.86
C LEU A 337 14.68 5.18 -5.23
N TYR A 338 13.98 5.91 -4.38
CA TYR A 338 12.64 6.41 -4.67
C TYR A 338 12.61 7.65 -5.57
N ILE A 339 13.73 8.02 -6.22
CA ILE A 339 13.77 9.01 -7.30
C ILE A 339 12.70 8.74 -8.38
N PHE A 340 12.29 7.49 -8.55
CA PHE A 340 11.20 7.10 -9.45
C PHE A 340 9.86 7.80 -9.12
N THR A 341 9.61 8.15 -7.86
CA THR A 341 8.45 8.97 -7.45
C THR A 341 8.48 10.35 -8.08
N LEU A 342 9.66 10.99 -8.04
CA LEU A 342 9.89 12.29 -8.64
C LEU A 342 9.79 12.22 -10.17
N MET A 343 10.40 11.21 -10.78
CA MET A 343 10.34 10.98 -12.23
C MET A 343 8.90 10.71 -12.70
N ALA A 344 8.14 9.92 -11.95
CA ALA A 344 6.73 9.64 -12.22
C ALA A 344 5.89 10.92 -12.20
N GLY A 345 6.05 11.75 -11.17
CA GLY A 345 5.39 13.05 -11.07
C GLY A 345 5.72 13.99 -12.22
N PHE A 346 7.01 14.05 -12.58
CA PHE A 346 7.48 14.84 -13.72
C PHE A 346 6.86 14.36 -15.04
N PHE A 347 7.01 13.08 -15.39
CA PHE A 347 6.49 12.53 -16.64
C PHE A 347 4.97 12.59 -16.74
N GLY A 348 4.26 12.29 -15.65
CA GLY A 348 2.80 12.45 -15.62
C GLY A 348 2.37 13.90 -15.85
N THR A 349 3.13 14.87 -15.35
CA THR A 349 2.84 16.29 -15.53
C THR A 349 3.18 16.82 -16.93
N LEU A 350 4.13 16.20 -17.65
CA LEU A 350 4.40 16.56 -19.05
C LEU A 350 3.16 16.38 -19.93
N VAL A 351 2.33 15.38 -19.62
CA VAL A 351 1.06 15.13 -20.32
C VAL A 351 0.09 16.31 -20.21
N ASP A 352 0.08 17.03 -19.09
CA ASP A 352 -0.77 18.20 -18.87
C ASP A 352 -0.35 19.42 -19.72
N LYS A 353 0.88 19.42 -20.27
CA LYS A 353 1.50 20.56 -20.99
C LYS A 353 1.45 21.90 -20.23
N ASN A 354 1.34 21.85 -18.91
CA ASN A 354 1.27 23.03 -18.05
C ASN A 354 2.64 23.38 -17.50
N LEU A 355 3.28 24.40 -18.07
CA LEU A 355 4.64 24.81 -17.71
C LEU A 355 4.81 25.11 -16.22
N LYS A 356 3.82 25.73 -15.55
CA LYS A 356 3.91 26.02 -14.11
C LYS A 356 4.03 24.73 -13.28
N LYS A 357 3.23 23.71 -13.61
CA LYS A 357 3.31 22.41 -12.92
C LYS A 357 4.63 21.70 -13.24
N ILE A 358 5.12 21.79 -14.48
CA ILE A 358 6.41 21.19 -14.88
C ILE A 358 7.56 21.83 -14.10
N LEU A 359 7.60 23.16 -14.01
CA LEU A 359 8.64 23.88 -13.27
C LEU A 359 8.67 23.52 -11.78
N VAL A 360 7.51 23.23 -11.17
CA VAL A 360 7.43 22.72 -9.79
C VAL A 360 8.17 21.38 -9.65
N TRP A 361 7.99 20.45 -10.59
CA TRP A 361 8.71 19.17 -10.57
C TRP A 361 10.20 19.31 -10.88
N VAL A 362 10.57 20.25 -11.75
CA VAL A 362 11.99 20.59 -12.02
C VAL A 362 12.66 21.15 -10.75
N ALA A 363 11.99 22.07 -10.06
CA ALA A 363 12.48 22.62 -8.79
C ALA A 363 12.62 21.52 -7.72
N ALA A 364 11.65 20.61 -7.62
CA ALA A 364 11.74 19.44 -6.76
C ALA A 364 12.92 18.51 -7.14
N GLY A 365 13.24 18.38 -8.42
CA GLY A 365 14.42 17.65 -8.88
C GLY A 365 15.74 18.31 -8.48
N PHE A 366 15.85 19.64 -8.59
CA PHE A 366 17.01 20.35 -8.05
C PHE A 366 17.12 20.22 -6.53
N ALA A 367 16.00 20.28 -5.80
CA ALA A 367 16.00 20.06 -4.36
C ALA A 367 16.46 18.64 -3.99
N PHE A 368 15.96 17.62 -4.70
CA PHE A 368 16.41 16.23 -4.57
C PHE A 368 17.92 16.12 -4.77
N LEU A 369 18.43 16.67 -5.88
CA LEU A 369 19.85 16.60 -6.22
C LEU A 369 20.69 17.36 -5.19
N GLY A 370 20.22 18.50 -4.69
CA GLY A 370 20.88 19.26 -3.63
C GLY A 370 21.00 18.46 -2.34
N ILE A 371 19.92 17.83 -1.88
CA ILE A 371 19.92 16.97 -0.69
C ILE A 371 20.90 15.80 -0.86
N TYR A 372 20.80 15.08 -1.98
CA TYR A 372 21.69 13.96 -2.25
C TYR A 372 23.15 14.39 -2.40
N PHE A 373 23.40 15.56 -2.98
CA PHE A 373 24.74 16.12 -3.11
C PHE A 373 25.36 16.44 -1.74
N LEU A 374 24.59 16.97 -0.78
CA LEU A 374 25.08 17.17 0.59
C LEU A 374 25.46 15.84 1.25
N HIS A 375 24.64 14.81 1.08
CA HIS A 375 24.96 13.46 1.54
C HIS A 375 26.26 12.94 0.88
N TYR A 376 26.37 13.08 -0.44
CA TYR A 376 27.57 12.74 -1.21
C TYR A 376 28.83 13.44 -0.70
N LEU A 377 28.76 14.75 -0.44
CA LEU A 377 29.89 15.54 0.08
C LEU A 377 30.38 15.02 1.44
N LYS A 378 29.49 14.51 2.27
CA LYS A 378 29.83 13.95 3.58
C LYS A 378 30.39 12.53 3.49
N VAL A 379 29.86 11.71 2.58
CA VAL A 379 30.29 10.32 2.42
C VAL A 379 31.59 10.19 1.63
N LYS A 380 31.83 11.04 0.61
CA LYS A 380 33.03 10.94 -0.24
C LYS A 380 34.34 11.03 0.54
N THR A 381 34.36 11.68 1.70
CA THR A 381 35.55 11.77 2.57
C THR A 381 35.81 10.47 3.34
N MET A 382 34.87 9.52 3.34
CA MET A 382 34.93 8.24 4.04
C MET A 382 35.13 7.04 3.10
N VAL A 383 34.98 7.25 1.79
CA VAL A 383 35.19 6.21 0.78
C VAL A 383 36.69 6.05 0.51
N PRO A 384 37.27 4.86 0.75
CA PRO A 384 38.71 4.64 0.55
C PRO A 384 39.02 4.49 -0.94
N GLY A 385 39.63 5.52 -1.54
CA GLY A 385 40.13 5.49 -2.91
C GLY A 385 39.14 5.99 -3.97
N PRO A 386 39.55 6.03 -5.25
CA PRO A 386 38.65 6.40 -6.34
C PRO A 386 37.46 5.44 -6.31
N THR A 387 36.25 6.00 -6.16
CA THR A 387 34.98 5.28 -6.32
C THR A 387 35.14 4.37 -7.54
N PRO A 388 35.14 3.02 -7.40
CA PRO A 388 35.14 2.14 -8.56
C PRO A 388 33.97 2.61 -9.41
N GLY A 389 34.27 3.20 -10.57
CA GLY A 389 33.26 3.89 -11.36
C GLY A 389 32.14 2.91 -11.62
N TRP A 390 30.95 3.13 -11.05
CA TRP A 390 29.77 2.24 -11.09
C TRP A 390 30.16 0.79 -11.40
N GLY A 391 30.92 0.17 -10.48
CA GLY A 391 31.66 -1.08 -10.72
C GLY A 391 30.79 -2.13 -11.42
N GLY A 392 30.84 -2.12 -12.75
CA GLY A 392 29.93 -2.81 -13.64
C GLY A 392 28.47 -2.35 -13.53
N VAL A 393 27.97 -1.66 -14.56
CA VAL A 393 26.58 -1.82 -15.02
C VAL A 393 26.40 -3.32 -15.32
N GLN A 394 26.17 -4.11 -14.28
CA GLN A 394 25.81 -5.51 -14.37
C GLN A 394 24.31 -5.53 -14.20
N GLY A 395 23.59 -5.60 -15.31
CA GLY A 395 22.15 -5.79 -15.24
C GLY A 395 21.84 -7.11 -14.55
N GLY A 396 20.89 -7.10 -13.61
CA GLY A 396 20.53 -8.31 -12.85
C GLY A 396 19.87 -9.40 -13.71
N GLY A 397 19.49 -9.07 -14.94
CA GLY A 397 18.83 -10.00 -15.85
C GLY A 397 17.39 -10.30 -15.43
N LEU A 398 16.77 -11.26 -16.12
CA LEU A 398 15.36 -11.60 -15.90
C LEU A 398 15.15 -12.19 -14.51
N GLN A 399 16.08 -13.03 -14.04
CA GLN A 399 15.97 -13.67 -12.73
C GLN A 399 15.89 -12.63 -11.62
N PHE A 400 16.73 -11.59 -11.65
CA PHE A 400 16.65 -10.48 -10.69
C PHE A 400 15.26 -9.84 -10.66
N ILE A 401 14.62 -9.65 -11.83
CA ILE A 401 13.28 -9.05 -11.89
C ILE A 401 12.24 -9.98 -11.28
N LEU A 402 12.34 -11.28 -11.55
CA LEU A 402 11.46 -12.29 -10.95
C LEU A 402 11.65 -12.31 -9.42
N ASP A 403 12.89 -12.40 -8.93
CA ASP A 403 13.20 -12.41 -7.50
C ASP A 403 12.74 -11.12 -6.81
N SER A 404 12.91 -9.98 -7.48
CA SER A 404 12.53 -8.66 -6.96
C SER A 404 11.02 -8.47 -6.94
N ILE A 405 10.28 -9.00 -7.90
CA ILE A 405 8.80 -9.07 -7.85
C ILE A 405 8.35 -10.03 -6.74
N SER A 406 9.05 -11.17 -6.58
CA SER A 406 8.75 -12.17 -5.56
C SER A 406 9.08 -11.73 -4.13
N PHE A 407 9.92 -10.69 -3.98
CA PHE A 407 10.33 -10.20 -2.67
C PHE A 407 9.12 -9.81 -1.81
N SER A 408 8.99 -10.47 -0.67
CA SER A 408 7.88 -10.35 0.29
C SER A 408 6.50 -10.77 -0.24
N THR A 409 6.26 -10.84 -1.55
CA THR A 409 5.01 -11.39 -2.11
C THR A 409 4.90 -12.89 -1.89
N ASP A 410 6.00 -13.59 -1.61
CA ASP A 410 5.92 -14.99 -1.17
C ASP A 410 5.09 -15.14 0.12
N ASN A 411 5.00 -14.08 0.94
CA ASN A 411 4.10 -14.05 2.12
C ASN A 411 2.63 -13.75 1.74
N LEU A 412 2.36 -13.40 0.48
CA LEU A 412 1.03 -13.30 -0.08
C LEU A 412 0.63 -14.61 -0.75
N VAL A 413 1.56 -15.30 -1.44
CA VAL A 413 1.29 -16.55 -2.17
C VAL A 413 2.52 -17.47 -2.24
N THR A 414 2.36 -18.77 -1.98
CA THR A 414 3.41 -19.83 -1.93
C THR A 414 3.86 -20.29 -3.31
N MET A 415 3.05 -20.01 -4.32
CA MET A 415 3.23 -20.55 -5.65
C MET A 415 4.25 -19.69 -6.41
N PRO A 416 5.32 -20.29 -6.95
CA PRO A 416 6.48 -19.55 -7.48
C PRO A 416 6.15 -18.58 -8.63
N ASN A 417 5.04 -18.79 -9.35
CA ASN A 417 4.64 -17.92 -10.47
C ASN A 417 3.57 -16.88 -10.12
N VAL A 418 2.98 -16.94 -8.92
CA VAL A 418 1.88 -16.05 -8.55
C VAL A 418 2.32 -14.62 -8.24
N PRO A 419 3.50 -14.36 -7.64
CA PRO A 419 4.03 -12.99 -7.54
C PRO A 419 4.03 -12.21 -8.85
N VAL A 420 4.47 -12.87 -9.93
CA VAL A 420 4.49 -12.28 -11.28
C VAL A 420 3.07 -12.01 -11.76
N ALA A 421 2.13 -12.94 -11.55
CA ALA A 421 0.73 -12.74 -11.88
C ALA A 421 0.11 -11.56 -11.11
N PHE A 422 0.44 -11.40 -9.82
CA PHE A 422 -0.01 -10.28 -8.99
C PHE A 422 0.53 -8.96 -9.52
N TYR A 423 1.82 -8.91 -9.85
CA TYR A 423 2.45 -7.74 -10.43
C TYR A 423 1.78 -7.37 -11.77
N ILE A 424 1.58 -8.33 -12.67
CA ILE A 424 0.94 -8.10 -13.97
C ILE A 424 -0.51 -7.63 -13.80
N PHE A 425 -1.29 -8.26 -12.91
CA PHE A 425 -2.67 -7.89 -12.64
C PHE A 425 -2.77 -6.47 -12.09
N GLY A 426 -1.91 -6.12 -11.12
CA GLY A 426 -1.78 -4.77 -10.62
C GLY A 426 -1.41 -3.76 -11.72
N LEU A 427 -0.40 -4.08 -12.54
CA LEU A 427 0.01 -3.21 -13.64
C LEU A 427 -1.12 -2.98 -14.66
N ILE A 428 -1.87 -4.03 -15.05
CA ILE A 428 -3.03 -3.92 -15.94
C ILE A 428 -4.06 -2.97 -15.33
N GLY A 429 -4.35 -3.09 -14.04
CA GLY A 429 -5.27 -2.20 -13.35
C GLY A 429 -4.83 -0.73 -13.37
N LEU A 430 -3.56 -0.46 -13.07
CA LEU A 430 -3.01 0.91 -13.10
C LEU A 430 -3.05 1.51 -14.51
N LEU A 431 -2.78 0.71 -15.54
CA LEU A 431 -2.85 1.14 -16.94
C LEU A 431 -4.29 1.27 -17.47
N SER A 432 -5.26 0.72 -16.75
CA SER A 432 -6.68 0.82 -17.08
C SER A 432 -7.35 2.09 -16.54
N VAL A 433 -6.67 2.85 -15.67
CA VAL A 433 -7.18 4.13 -15.14
C VAL A 433 -7.43 5.12 -16.29
N PRO A 434 -8.58 5.82 -16.37
CA PRO A 434 -8.94 6.60 -17.57
C PRO A 434 -7.94 7.72 -17.96
N SER A 435 -7.34 8.38 -16.98
CA SER A 435 -6.46 9.54 -17.20
C SER A 435 -5.08 9.13 -17.74
N LEU A 436 -4.72 9.60 -18.94
CA LEU A 436 -3.38 9.38 -19.53
C LEU A 436 -2.25 9.88 -18.62
N ARG A 437 -2.44 11.04 -17.95
CA ARG A 437 -1.51 11.56 -16.96
C ARG A 437 -1.22 10.55 -15.86
N ASN A 438 -2.26 9.90 -15.33
CA ASN A 438 -2.13 8.92 -14.26
C ASN A 438 -1.51 7.61 -14.78
N LYS A 439 -1.86 7.17 -16.00
CA LYS A 439 -1.22 6.00 -16.64
C LYS A 439 0.29 6.19 -16.77
N VAL A 440 0.72 7.34 -17.29
CA VAL A 440 2.16 7.67 -17.45
C VAL A 440 2.85 7.74 -16.09
N PHE A 441 2.21 8.37 -15.10
CA PHE A 441 2.71 8.42 -13.73
C PHE A 441 2.95 6.99 -13.18
N PHE A 442 1.96 6.11 -13.22
CA PHE A 442 2.11 4.76 -12.67
C PHE A 442 3.06 3.87 -13.49
N ALA A 443 3.08 4.01 -14.82
CA ALA A 443 4.07 3.32 -15.64
C ALA A 443 5.49 3.72 -15.24
N ALA A 444 5.74 5.03 -15.04
CA ALA A 444 7.03 5.50 -14.55
C ALA A 444 7.31 5.11 -13.09
N LEU A 445 6.29 4.96 -12.24
CA LEU A 445 6.49 4.57 -10.85
C LEU A 445 6.76 3.08 -10.66
N VAL A 446 6.18 2.23 -11.53
CA VAL A 446 6.19 0.77 -11.37
C VAL A 446 7.12 0.08 -12.39
N VAL A 447 7.08 0.50 -13.66
CA VAL A 447 7.84 -0.15 -14.75
C VAL A 447 9.25 0.41 -14.89
N LEU A 448 9.44 1.73 -14.71
CA LEU A 448 10.77 2.33 -14.83
C LEU A 448 11.78 1.79 -13.81
N PRO A 449 11.46 1.59 -12.51
CA PRO A 449 12.38 0.94 -11.58
C PRO A 449 12.83 -0.43 -12.08
N LEU A 450 11.91 -1.25 -12.62
CA LEU A 450 12.25 -2.55 -13.18
C LEU A 450 13.23 -2.43 -14.35
N ILE A 451 13.00 -1.50 -15.28
CA ILE A 451 13.92 -1.29 -16.41
C ILE A 451 15.29 -0.86 -15.91
N VAL A 452 15.32 0.07 -14.95
CA VAL A 452 16.58 0.60 -14.41
C VAL A 452 17.34 -0.46 -13.64
N PHE A 453 16.66 -1.26 -12.81
CA PHE A 453 17.30 -2.34 -12.08
C PHE A 453 17.71 -3.49 -13.01
N TYR A 454 16.88 -3.85 -14.00
CA TYR A 454 17.21 -4.86 -15.00
C TYR A 454 18.48 -4.52 -15.78
N LYS A 455 18.66 -3.26 -16.18
CA LYS A 455 19.77 -2.83 -17.05
C LYS A 455 20.99 -2.29 -16.31
N PHE A 456 20.80 -1.56 -15.21
CA PHE A 456 21.86 -0.69 -14.69
C PHE A 456 22.30 -0.95 -13.26
N LEU A 457 21.39 -1.40 -12.40
CA LEU A 457 21.63 -1.43 -10.94
C LEU A 457 21.47 -2.81 -10.30
N GLY A 458 20.76 -3.73 -10.95
CA GLY A 458 20.32 -4.99 -10.34
C GLY A 458 21.48 -5.93 -10.09
N TYR A 459 21.67 -6.31 -8.83
CA TYR A 459 22.61 -7.36 -8.43
C TYR A 459 21.85 -8.46 -7.71
N GLN A 460 22.33 -9.71 -7.74
CA GLN A 460 21.61 -10.88 -7.19
C GLN A 460 21.19 -10.73 -5.71
N TRP A 461 21.87 -9.88 -4.94
CA TRP A 461 21.55 -9.62 -3.53
C TRP A 461 20.58 -8.44 -3.30
N SER A 462 20.16 -7.76 -4.37
CA SER A 462 19.34 -6.55 -4.33
C SER A 462 17.88 -6.80 -4.70
N TYR A 463 17.42 -8.06 -4.71
CA TYR A 463 16.01 -8.40 -4.98
C TYR A 463 15.05 -7.71 -4.01
N TYR A 464 15.51 -7.34 -2.81
CA TYR A 464 14.68 -6.60 -1.85
C TYR A 464 14.21 -5.23 -2.32
N TRP A 465 14.79 -4.69 -3.41
CA TRP A 465 14.32 -3.45 -4.03
C TRP A 465 12.89 -3.54 -4.58
N GLY A 466 12.31 -4.75 -4.66
CA GLY A 466 10.87 -4.98 -4.82
C GLY A 466 10.00 -4.07 -3.97
N VAL A 467 10.43 -3.79 -2.72
CA VAL A 467 9.71 -2.91 -1.78
C VAL A 467 9.50 -1.48 -2.32
N CYS A 468 10.34 -1.03 -3.26
CA CYS A 468 10.27 0.32 -3.82
C CYS A 468 9.14 0.48 -4.85
N TYR A 469 8.68 -0.60 -5.47
CA TYR A 469 7.68 -0.52 -6.56
C TYR A 469 6.50 -1.48 -6.39
N MET A 470 6.67 -2.62 -5.71
CA MET A 470 5.62 -3.63 -5.58
C MET A 470 4.39 -3.12 -4.81
N PRO A 471 4.51 -2.36 -3.70
CA PRO A 471 3.35 -1.76 -3.05
C PRO A 471 2.54 -0.85 -3.98
N PHE A 472 3.19 -0.19 -4.94
CA PHE A 472 2.49 0.60 -5.96
C PHE A 472 1.81 -0.27 -7.00
N ALA A 473 2.42 -1.38 -7.43
CA ALA A 473 1.76 -2.36 -8.30
C ALA A 473 0.47 -2.91 -7.64
N LEU A 474 0.50 -3.18 -6.33
CA LEU A 474 -0.66 -3.66 -5.58
C LEU A 474 -1.84 -2.67 -5.56
N LEU A 475 -1.60 -1.36 -5.69
CA LEU A 475 -2.68 -0.36 -5.85
C LEU A 475 -3.58 -0.67 -7.05
N GLY A 476 -3.01 -1.27 -8.09
CA GLY A 476 -3.70 -1.61 -9.32
C GLY A 476 -4.77 -2.68 -9.18
N PHE A 477 -4.79 -3.45 -8.10
CA PHE A 477 -5.84 -4.44 -7.87
C PHE A 477 -7.23 -3.79 -7.83
N ALA A 478 -7.37 -2.60 -7.27
CA ALA A 478 -8.65 -1.93 -7.18
C ALA A 478 -9.24 -1.56 -8.57
N PRO A 479 -8.53 -0.83 -9.46
CA PRO A 479 -9.02 -0.59 -10.82
C PRO A 479 -9.06 -1.85 -11.69
N ALA A 480 -8.18 -2.85 -11.48
CA ALA A 480 -8.25 -4.11 -12.22
C ALA A 480 -9.57 -4.85 -11.97
N LEU A 481 -10.06 -4.86 -10.72
CA LEU A 481 -11.35 -5.47 -10.39
C LEU A 481 -12.52 -4.75 -11.07
N VAL A 482 -12.46 -3.43 -11.23
CA VAL A 482 -13.47 -2.68 -12.01
C VAL A 482 -13.48 -3.14 -13.46
N VAL A 483 -12.30 -3.35 -14.06
CA VAL A 483 -12.19 -3.86 -15.43
C VAL A 483 -12.76 -5.28 -15.54
N VAL A 484 -12.44 -6.16 -14.60
CA VAL A 484 -12.98 -7.53 -14.55
C VAL A 484 -14.50 -7.50 -14.43
N GLU A 485 -15.07 -6.68 -13.55
CA GLU A 485 -16.52 -6.52 -13.42
C GLU A 485 -17.15 -6.09 -14.76
N ARG A 486 -16.58 -5.08 -15.42
CA ARG A 486 -17.08 -4.60 -16.73
C ARG A 486 -17.02 -5.68 -17.82
N LEU A 487 -15.91 -6.42 -17.90
CA LEU A 487 -15.75 -7.50 -18.87
C LEU A 487 -16.76 -8.62 -18.64
N LEU A 488 -17.03 -8.98 -17.38
CA LEU A 488 -18.02 -10.00 -17.05
C LEU A 488 -19.42 -9.59 -17.46
N VAL A 489 -19.79 -8.34 -17.19
CA VAL A 489 -21.09 -7.82 -17.61
C VAL A 489 -21.24 -7.89 -19.13
N LEU A 490 -20.23 -7.45 -19.89
CA LEU A 490 -20.24 -7.54 -21.36
C LEU A 490 -20.31 -8.99 -21.88
N MET A 491 -19.62 -9.92 -21.22
CA MET A 491 -19.71 -11.35 -21.57
C MET A 491 -21.10 -11.91 -21.35
N LEU A 492 -21.74 -11.57 -20.22
CA LEU A 492 -23.09 -12.02 -19.88
C LEU A 492 -24.12 -11.47 -20.88
N GLU A 493 -24.01 -10.21 -21.27
CA GLU A 493 -24.86 -9.61 -22.32
C GLU A 493 -24.71 -10.35 -23.65
N ARG A 494 -23.48 -10.69 -24.05
CA ARG A 494 -23.23 -11.46 -25.29
C ARG A 494 -23.83 -12.87 -25.26
N LEU A 495 -24.00 -13.45 -24.07
CA LEU A 495 -24.67 -14.73 -23.87
C LEU A 495 -26.20 -14.62 -23.86
N GLY A 496 -26.77 -13.44 -24.18
CA GLY A 496 -28.21 -13.20 -24.15
C GLY A 496 -28.78 -13.10 -22.73
N ILE A 497 -27.92 -13.08 -21.71
CA ILE A 497 -28.33 -12.85 -20.34
C ILE A 497 -28.39 -11.34 -20.17
N GLN A 498 -29.60 -10.76 -20.26
CA GLN A 498 -29.82 -9.33 -20.09
C GLN A 498 -29.10 -8.82 -18.83
N ALA A 499 -27.97 -8.14 -19.01
CA ALA A 499 -27.35 -7.30 -18.02
C ALA A 499 -27.71 -5.88 -18.47
N SER A 500 -28.56 -5.15 -17.77
CA SER A 500 -28.69 -3.73 -18.09
C SER A 500 -27.36 -3.06 -17.73
N VAL A 501 -26.65 -2.42 -18.68
CA VAL A 501 -25.29 -1.81 -18.53
C VAL A 501 -25.25 -0.32 -18.16
N GLU A 502 -26.41 0.32 -17.96
CA GLU A 502 -26.52 1.77 -17.78
C GLU A 502 -25.69 2.45 -16.66
N VAL A 503 -25.03 1.75 -15.73
CA VAL A 503 -24.18 2.39 -14.69
C VAL A 503 -22.68 2.11 -14.87
N ALA A 504 -22.27 1.16 -15.72
CA ALA A 504 -20.84 0.82 -15.85
C ALA A 504 -20.00 1.87 -16.62
N THR A 505 -20.64 2.88 -17.22
CA THR A 505 -20.01 3.93 -18.06
C THR A 505 -19.88 5.31 -17.41
N ARG A 506 -20.33 5.49 -16.16
CA ARG A 506 -19.97 6.64 -15.31
C ARG A 506 -18.93 6.23 -14.28
#